data_AF-A0A0G1QGE0-F1
#
_entry.id   AF-A0A0G1QGE0-F1
#
_cell.length_a   1.000
_cell.length_b   1.000
_cell.length_c   1.000
_cell.angle_alpha   90.00
_cell.angle_beta   90.00
_cell.angle_gamma   90.00
#
_symmetry.space_group_name_H-M   'P 1'
#
loop_
_entity.id
_entity.type
_entity.pdbx_description
1 polymer ?
#
loop_
_entity_poly.entity_id
_entity_poly.type
_entity_poly.pdbx_seq_one_letter_code
_entity_poly.pdbx_strand_id
1 'polypeptide(L)'
;MKTTDELGRIYNESHYEHGSYRGYTRWYFKVYHFFKFFPAGFWCKFFLHAKTVLDIGCADGMSVWVFRKVFGLRAYGVEVSQWATRHAFKSIKEYIVSGSIEDEALKLPLGAVRCGCEL
;
A
#
# COMPACT_ATOMS: atom_id res chain seq x y z
N MET A 1 3.51 23.63 -4.88
CA MET A 1 3.36 22.17 -4.75
C MET A 1 2.10 21.91 -3.95
N LYS A 2 1.30 20.87 -4.27
CA LYS A 2 0.06 20.60 -3.54
C LYS A 2 0.36 19.93 -2.21
N THR A 3 -0.36 20.28 -1.15
CA THR A 3 -0.18 19.65 0.17
C THR A 3 -0.87 18.27 0.21
N THR A 4 -0.49 17.43 1.19
CA THR A 4 -1.15 16.13 1.46
C THR A 4 -2.67 16.27 1.57
N ASP A 5 -3.15 17.32 2.23
CA ASP A 5 -4.59 17.59 2.38
C ASP A 5 -5.26 17.97 1.06
N GLU A 6 -4.60 18.77 0.22
CA GLU A 6 -5.11 19.14 -1.10
C GLU A 6 -5.18 17.91 -2.02
N LEU A 7 -4.15 17.06 -2.00
CA LEU A 7 -4.14 15.81 -2.75
C LEU A 7 -5.19 14.82 -2.22
N GLY A 8 -5.33 14.69 -0.90
CA GLY A 8 -6.35 13.85 -0.27
C GLY A 8 -7.79 14.25 -0.66
N ARG A 9 -8.05 15.53 -0.91
CA ARG A 9 -9.34 16.01 -1.44
C ARG A 9 -9.59 15.60 -2.88
N ILE A 10 -8.54 15.48 -3.70
CA ILE A 10 -8.63 15.02 -5.09
C ILE A 10 -8.82 13.51 -5.12
N TYR A 11 -8.00 12.77 -4.37
CA TYR A 11 -8.05 11.32 -4.23
C TYR A 11 -9.06 10.91 -3.15
N ASN A 12 -10.31 11.37 -3.27
CA ASN A 12 -11.38 11.10 -2.32
C ASN A 12 -12.19 9.84 -2.68
N GLU A 13 -13.29 9.58 -1.97
CA GLU A 13 -14.22 8.48 -2.27
C GLU A 13 -14.62 8.42 -3.74
N SER A 14 -14.99 9.55 -4.35
CA SER A 14 -15.41 9.59 -5.75
C SER A 14 -14.29 9.18 -6.70
N HIS A 15 -13.03 9.48 -6.38
CA HIS A 15 -11.91 9.03 -7.19
C HIS A 15 -11.83 7.50 -7.22
N TYR A 16 -11.98 6.86 -6.06
CA TYR A 16 -11.93 5.42 -5.97
C TYR A 16 -13.24 4.81 -6.49
N GLU A 17 -14.39 5.04 -5.84
CA GLU A 17 -15.65 4.37 -6.19
C GLU A 17 -16.17 4.72 -7.61
N HIS A 18 -15.92 5.93 -8.12
CA HIS A 18 -16.43 6.36 -9.45
C HIS A 18 -15.34 6.56 -10.52
N GLY A 19 -14.06 6.60 -10.16
CA GLY A 19 -12.95 6.78 -11.10
C GLY A 19 -12.27 5.47 -11.45
N SER A 20 -11.67 4.79 -10.47
CA SER A 20 -10.81 3.61 -10.68
C SER A 20 -11.55 2.28 -10.75
N TYR A 21 -12.76 2.17 -10.18
CA TYR A 21 -13.53 0.92 -10.10
C TYR A 21 -14.61 0.77 -11.18
N ARG A 22 -14.70 1.69 -12.15
CA ARG A 22 -15.77 1.68 -13.18
C ARG A 22 -15.81 0.33 -13.92
N GLY A 23 -16.88 -0.42 -13.65
CA GLY A 23 -17.25 -1.65 -14.37
C GLY A 23 -16.75 -2.96 -13.77
N TYR A 24 -15.88 -2.94 -12.75
CA TYR A 24 -15.35 -4.14 -12.13
C TYR A 24 -15.80 -4.28 -10.68
N THR A 25 -16.16 -5.51 -10.28
CA THR A 25 -16.43 -5.78 -8.86
C THR A 25 -15.16 -5.52 -8.05
N ARG A 26 -15.33 -5.05 -6.81
CA ARG A 26 -14.22 -4.84 -5.87
C ARG A 26 -13.38 -6.11 -5.66
N TRP A 27 -14.01 -7.28 -5.77
CA TRP A 27 -13.31 -8.58 -5.79
C TRP A 27 -12.41 -8.74 -7.01
N TYR A 28 -12.92 -8.51 -8.22
CA TYR A 28 -12.12 -8.60 -9.45
C TYR A 28 -10.93 -7.64 -9.40
N PHE A 29 -11.17 -6.39 -8.97
CA PHE A 29 -10.13 -5.39 -8.82
C PHE A 29 -9.01 -5.84 -7.87
N LYS A 30 -9.36 -6.52 -6.77
CA LYS A 30 -8.39 -7.10 -5.84
C LYS A 30 -7.62 -8.25 -6.47
N VAL A 31 -8.28 -9.16 -7.19
CA VAL A 31 -7.61 -10.26 -7.90
C VAL A 31 -6.64 -9.71 -8.95
N TYR A 32 -7.08 -8.74 -9.75
CA TYR A 32 -6.23 -8.06 -10.72
C TYR A 32 -5.00 -7.42 -10.07
N HIS A 33 -5.19 -6.65 -8.99
CA HIS A 33 -4.07 -6.01 -8.30
C HIS A 33 -3.14 -7.01 -7.61
N PHE A 34 -3.66 -8.11 -7.09
CA PHE A 34 -2.84 -9.20 -6.56
C PHE A 34 -1.88 -9.73 -7.63
N PHE A 35 -2.41 -10.11 -8.80
CA PHE A 35 -1.56 -10.62 -9.90
C PHE A 35 -0.64 -9.54 -10.49
N LYS A 36 -1.04 -8.26 -10.44
CA LYS A 36 -0.18 -7.14 -10.83
C LYS A 36 1.02 -6.98 -9.90
N PHE A 37 0.84 -7.10 -8.58
CA PHE A 37 1.90 -6.86 -7.60
C PHE A 37 2.71 -8.12 -7.23
N PHE A 38 2.22 -9.31 -7.54
CA PHE A 38 2.94 -10.56 -7.30
C PHE A 38 4.33 -10.59 -7.99
N PRO A 39 4.47 -10.25 -9.29
CA PRO A 39 5.78 -10.20 -9.94
C PRO A 39 6.75 -9.20 -9.28
N ALA A 40 6.26 -8.04 -8.86
CA ALA A 40 7.07 -7.05 -8.16
C ALA A 40 7.57 -7.58 -6.81
N GLY A 41 6.71 -8.25 -6.03
CA GLY A 41 7.09 -8.86 -4.77
C GLY A 41 8.10 -9.99 -4.93
N PHE A 42 7.91 -10.83 -5.95
CA PHE A 42 8.87 -11.88 -6.33
C PHE A 42 10.23 -11.28 -6.69
N TRP A 43 10.23 -10.21 -7.50
CA TRP A 43 11.45 -9.52 -7.91
C TRP A 43 12.20 -8.92 -6.71
N CYS A 44 11.49 -8.19 -5.85
CA CYS A 44 12.04 -7.62 -4.63
C CYS A 44 12.66 -8.69 -3.71
N LYS A 45 12.00 -9.85 -3.55
CA LYS A 45 12.46 -10.91 -2.65
C LYS A 45 13.69 -11.64 -3.19
N PHE A 46 13.65 -12.09 -4.45
CA PHE A 46 14.60 -13.07 -4.97
C PHE A 46 15.73 -12.48 -5.81
N PHE A 47 15.56 -11.28 -6.38
CA PHE A 47 16.60 -10.65 -7.20
C PHE A 47 17.24 -9.45 -6.52
N LEU A 48 16.42 -8.60 -5.88
CA LEU A 48 16.93 -7.43 -5.16
C LEU A 48 17.33 -7.74 -3.72
N HIS A 49 16.92 -8.90 -3.20
CA HIS A 49 17.09 -9.26 -1.78
C HIS A 49 16.64 -8.14 -0.84
N ALA A 50 15.53 -7.49 -1.17
CA ALA A 50 15.02 -6.34 -0.45
C ALA A 50 14.68 -6.74 0.99
N LYS A 51 15.20 -5.99 1.96
CA LYS A 51 14.86 -6.17 3.38
C LYS A 51 13.60 -5.40 3.77
N THR A 52 13.45 -4.21 3.18
CA THR A 52 12.36 -3.27 3.44
C THR A 52 11.87 -2.70 2.11
N VAL A 53 10.56 -2.52 1.96
CA VAL A 53 9.94 -1.93 0.77
C VAL A 53 9.03 -0.78 1.22
N LEU A 54 9.11 0.35 0.52
CA LEU A 54 8.19 1.47 0.68
C LEU A 54 7.40 1.63 -0.62
N ASP A 55 6.08 1.60 -0.52
CA ASP A 55 5.19 1.87 -1.64
C ASP A 55 4.49 3.22 -1.45
N ILE A 56 4.69 4.14 -2.38
CA ILE A 56 4.18 5.52 -2.31
C ILE A 56 3.01 5.65 -3.28
N GLY A 57 1.83 6.04 -2.78
CA GLY A 57 0.56 5.93 -3.50
C GLY A 57 0.00 4.50 -3.45
N CYS A 58 0.02 3.87 -2.27
CA CYS A 58 -0.34 2.45 -2.12
C CYS A 58 -1.84 2.16 -2.19
N ALA A 59 -2.70 3.18 -2.33
CA ALA A 59 -4.16 3.06 -2.38
C ALA A 59 -4.73 2.25 -1.20
N ASP A 60 -5.50 1.20 -1.47
CA ASP A 60 -6.09 0.32 -0.44
C ASP A 60 -5.08 -0.69 0.16
N GLY A 61 -3.81 -0.63 -0.27
CA GLY A 61 -2.71 -1.38 0.31
C GLY A 61 -2.54 -2.80 -0.23
N MET A 62 -3.09 -3.15 -1.40
CA MET A 62 -2.91 -4.48 -1.98
C MET A 62 -1.43 -4.86 -2.16
N SER A 63 -0.61 -3.95 -2.68
CA SER A 63 0.83 -4.13 -2.85
C SER A 63 1.53 -4.45 -1.52
N VAL A 64 1.29 -3.63 -0.49
CA VAL A 64 1.82 -3.81 0.87
C VAL A 64 1.36 -5.15 1.45
N TRP A 65 0.09 -5.53 1.23
CA TRP A 65 -0.42 -6.83 1.63
C TRP A 65 0.33 -7.97 0.95
N VAL A 66 0.51 -7.92 -0.38
CA VAL A 66 1.26 -8.93 -1.14
C VAL A 66 2.70 -9.04 -0.64
N PHE A 67 3.41 -7.94 -0.52
CA PHE A 67 4.81 -7.94 -0.08
C PHE A 67 4.97 -8.53 1.32
N ARG A 68 4.07 -8.19 2.27
CA ARG A 68 4.14 -8.70 3.64
C ARG A 68 3.65 -10.15 3.75
N LYS A 69 2.46 -10.44 3.25
CA LYS A 69 1.75 -11.71 3.51
C LYS A 69 2.16 -12.84 2.58
N VAL A 70 2.60 -12.53 1.36
CA VAL A 70 3.04 -13.55 0.39
C VAL A 70 4.55 -13.74 0.42
N PHE A 71 5.31 -12.64 0.48
CA PHE A 71 6.78 -12.70 0.35
C PHE A 71 7.55 -12.50 1.67
N GLY A 72 6.86 -12.22 2.77
CA GLY A 72 7.49 -12.02 4.08
C GLY A 72 8.40 -10.78 4.14
N LEU A 73 8.18 -9.79 3.29
CA LEU A 73 8.96 -8.55 3.24
C LEU A 73 8.47 -7.55 4.29
N ARG A 74 9.36 -6.71 4.82
CA ARG A 74 8.98 -5.55 5.63
C ARG A 74 8.50 -4.43 4.72
N ALA A 75 7.22 -4.46 4.34
CA ALA A 75 6.66 -3.41 3.48
C ALA A 75 5.83 -2.39 4.26
N TYR A 76 5.86 -1.14 3.78
CA TYR A 76 5.11 0.01 4.28
C TYR A 76 4.46 0.76 3.11
N GLY A 77 3.32 1.38 3.37
CA GLY A 77 2.60 2.18 2.38
C GLY A 77 2.48 3.65 2.79
N VAL A 78 2.54 4.56 1.83
CA VAL A 78 2.22 5.98 2.01
C VAL A 78 1.05 6.31 1.10
N GLU A 79 0.02 6.94 1.63
CA GLU A 79 -1.18 7.28 0.86
C GLU A 79 -1.80 8.61 1.32
N VAL A 80 -2.03 9.51 0.38
CA VAL A 80 -2.63 10.83 0.61
C VAL A 80 -4.14 10.73 0.90
N SER A 81 -4.80 9.70 0.37
CA SER A 81 -6.24 9.48 0.53
C SER A 81 -6.59 8.92 1.91
N GLN A 82 -7.27 9.75 2.72
CA GLN A 82 -7.91 9.25 3.94
C GLN A 82 -8.98 8.19 3.66
N TRP A 83 -9.66 8.27 2.52
CA TRP A 83 -10.67 7.28 2.17
C TRP A 83 -10.02 5.92 1.89
N ALA A 84 -8.95 5.88 1.08
CA ALA A 84 -8.25 4.64 0.74
C ALA A 84 -7.62 3.99 1.98
N THR A 85 -6.95 4.78 2.82
CA THR A 85 -6.37 4.29 4.08
C THR A 85 -7.43 3.76 5.06
N ARG A 86 -8.61 4.38 5.14
CA ARG A 86 -9.72 3.86 5.96
C ARG A 86 -10.23 2.51 5.46
N HIS A 87 -10.26 2.33 4.15
CA HIS A 87 -10.74 1.12 3.47
C HIS A 87 -9.67 0.08 3.16
N ALA A 88 -8.43 0.33 3.59
CA ALA A 88 -7.32 -0.60 3.44
C ALA A 88 -7.55 -1.91 4.22
N PHE A 89 -6.83 -2.97 3.82
CA PHE A 89 -6.94 -4.28 4.46
C PHE A 89 -6.63 -4.20 5.96
N LYS A 90 -7.53 -4.72 6.80
CA LYS A 90 -7.41 -4.67 8.27
C LYS A 90 -6.07 -5.23 8.77
N SER A 91 -5.54 -6.27 8.13
CA SER A 91 -4.31 -6.97 8.55
C SER A 91 -3.01 -6.23 8.22
N ILE A 92 -3.06 -5.12 7.49
CA ILE A 92 -1.89 -4.33 7.13
C ILE A 92 -2.05 -2.82 7.34
N LYS A 93 -3.22 -2.39 7.84
CA LYS A 93 -3.56 -0.97 8.04
C LYS A 93 -2.56 -0.24 8.93
N GLU A 94 -1.98 -0.91 9.92
CA GLU A 94 -0.94 -0.36 10.80
C GLU A 94 0.40 -0.05 10.09
N TYR A 95 0.62 -0.58 8.88
CA TYR A 95 1.83 -0.34 8.08
C TYR A 95 1.61 0.70 6.97
N ILE A 96 0.42 1.29 6.89
CA ILE A 96 0.12 2.37 5.95
C ILE A 96 0.05 3.67 6.74
N VAL A 97 0.76 4.67 6.25
CA VAL A 97 0.74 6.02 6.81
C VAL A 97 0.08 6.99 5.84
N SER A 98 -0.59 7.99 6.39
CA SER A 98 -1.05 9.10 5.58
C SER A 98 0.10 10.08 5.36
N GLY A 99 0.34 10.45 4.12
CA GLY A 99 1.44 11.33 3.73
C GLY A 99 1.54 11.46 2.21
N SER A 100 2.37 12.39 1.76
CA SER A 100 2.66 12.64 0.36
C SER A 100 4.12 12.36 0.04
N ILE A 101 4.43 12.09 -1.23
CA ILE A 101 5.83 11.96 -1.66
C ILE A 101 6.61 13.27 -1.50
N GLU A 102 5.86 14.37 -1.49
CA GLU A 102 6.30 15.74 -1.30
C GLU A 102 6.62 16.10 0.16
N ASP A 103 6.25 15.25 1.12
CA ASP A 103 6.52 15.53 2.54
C ASP A 103 8.02 15.42 2.84
N GLU A 104 8.59 16.42 3.53
CA GLU A 104 10.02 16.45 3.89
C GLU A 104 10.45 15.24 4.74
N ALA A 105 9.53 14.69 5.53
CA ALA A 105 9.77 13.52 6.35
C ALA A 105 8.52 12.65 6.49
N LEU A 106 8.64 11.38 6.12
CA LEU A 106 7.62 10.36 6.32
C LEU A 106 7.79 9.67 7.67
N LYS A 107 6.76 9.70 8.52
CA LYS A 107 6.76 9.03 9.83
C LYS A 107 6.35 7.57 9.71
N LEU A 108 7.24 6.75 9.15
CA LEU A 108 6.99 5.32 8.97
C LEU A 108 7.06 4.55 10.29
N PRO A 109 6.16 3.58 10.55
CA PRO A 109 6.21 2.73 11.73
C PRO A 109 7.32 1.68 11.58
N LEU A 110 8.58 2.12 11.66
CA LEU A 110 9.76 1.26 11.48
C LEU A 110 9.99 0.24 12.62
N GLY A 111 9.09 0.24 13.62
CA GLY A 111 9.11 -0.66 14.78
C GLY A 111 9.15 -2.14 14.41
N ALA A 112 9.87 -2.91 15.23
CA ALA A 112 10.33 -4.27 14.99
C ALA A 112 9.22 -5.23 14.51
N VAL A 113 9.17 -5.43 13.19
CA VAL A 113 8.55 -6.62 12.62
C VAL A 113 9.38 -7.80 13.09
N ARG A 114 8.92 -8.50 14.14
CA ARG A 114 9.45 -9.83 14.48
C ARG A 114 9.25 -10.68 13.23
N CYS A 115 10.34 -11.08 12.58
CA CYS A 115 10.29 -12.11 11.56
C CYS A 115 9.63 -13.33 12.20
N GLY A 116 8.37 -13.60 11.86
CA GLY A 116 7.71 -14.84 12.21
C GLY A 116 8.31 -15.97 11.40
N CYS A 117 9.48 -16.44 11.82
CA CYS A 117 9.90 -17.81 11.67
C CYS A 117 9.78 -18.41 13.07
N GLU A 118 8.62 -18.96 13.39
CA GLU A 118 8.54 -19.98 14.43
C GLU A 118 8.29 -21.31 13.69
N LEU A 119 9.38 -22.09 13.66
CA LEU A 119 9.58 -23.53 13.46
C LEU A 119 8.57 -24.31 12.61
#